data_AF-A0AA50VCW4-F1
#
_entry.id   AF-A0AA50VCW4-F1
#
_cell.length_a   1.000
_cell.length_b   1.000
_cell.length_c   1.000
_cell.angle_alpha   90.00
_cell.angle_beta   90.00
_cell.angle_gamma   90.00
#
_symmetry.space_group_name_H-M   'P 1'
#
loop_
_entity.id
_entity.type
_entity.pdbx_description
1 polymer ?
#
loop_
_entity_poly.entity_id
_entity_poly.type
_entity_poly.pdbx_seq_one_letter_code
_entity_poly.pdbx_strand_id
1 'polypeptide(L)' 'AGKYLSSGGTDDKVVVIDLKTRKEHNVLMMHDGTVNSVAFTHGGTHLLTGSDDGSIVVTRTGNWQVEKIWKKAHG' A
#
# COMPACT_ATOMS: atom_id res chain seq x y z
N ALA A 1 -0.47 -10.88 15.84
CA ALA A 1 -1.58 -10.88 14.86
C ALA A 1 -1.55 -9.57 14.07
N GLY A 2 -1.85 -9.59 12.77
CA GLY A 2 -1.86 -8.39 11.94
C GLY A 2 -3.02 -7.45 12.31
N LYS A 3 -2.74 -6.14 12.42
CA LYS A 3 -3.75 -5.11 12.75
C LYS A 3 -4.56 -4.66 11.53
N TYR A 4 -3.91 -4.66 10.37
CA TYR A 4 -4.46 -4.15 9.12
C TYR A 4 -4.40 -5.22 8.03
N LEU A 5 -5.38 -5.17 7.13
CA LEU A 5 -5.36 -5.80 5.82
C LEU A 5 -5.21 -4.69 4.77
N SER A 6 -4.56 -5.01 3.65
CA SER A 6 -4.50 -4.09 2.51
C SER A 6 -4.79 -4.82 1.21
N SER A 7 -5.38 -4.08 0.26
CA SER A 7 -5.66 -4.54 -1.10
C SER A 7 -5.29 -3.44 -2.10
N GLY A 8 -4.66 -3.84 -3.21
CA GLY A 8 -4.46 -3.00 -4.39
C GLY A 8 -5.49 -3.33 -5.49
N GLY A 9 -5.75 -2.40 -6.40
CA GLY A 9 -6.71 -2.59 -7.49
C GLY A 9 -6.36 -1.85 -8.78
N THR A 10 -7.18 -2.06 -9.81
CA THR A 10 -7.07 -1.38 -11.12
C THR A 10 -7.61 0.05 -11.10
N ASP A 11 -8.10 0.53 -9.96
CA ASP A 11 -8.53 1.91 -9.73
C ASP A 11 -7.44 2.74 -9.03
N ASP A 12 -6.19 2.30 -9.16
CA ASP A 12 -4.95 2.91 -8.67
C ASP A 12 -4.86 3.05 -7.14
N LYS A 13 -5.84 2.48 -6.43
CA LYS A 13 -5.97 2.57 -4.98
C LYS A 13 -5.27 1.46 -4.27
N VAL A 14 -4.79 1.82 -3.08
CA VAL A 14 -4.47 0.88 -2.02
C VAL A 14 -5.42 1.14 -0.87
N VAL A 15 -6.34 0.20 -0.64
CA VAL A 15 -7.29 0.25 0.47
C VAL A 15 -6.65 -0.41 1.69
N VAL A 16 -6.83 0.21 2.85
CA VAL A 16 -6.41 -0.33 4.14
C VAL A 16 -7.65 -0.56 5.00
N ILE A 17 -7.78 -1.76 5.55
CA ILE A 17 -8.89 -2.18 6.40
C ILE A 17 -8.35 -2.43 7.81
N ASP A 18 -8.96 -1.81 8.82
CA ASP A 18 -8.70 -2.15 10.22
C ASP A 18 -9.43 -3.46 10.57
N LEU A 19 -8.67 -4.49 10.93
CA LEU A 19 -9.22 -5.83 11.16
C LEU A 19 -10.01 -5.94 12.47
N LYS A 20 -9.80 -5.03 13.42
CA LYS A 20 -10.55 -5.00 14.68
C LYS A 20 -11.97 -4.48 14.44
N THR A 21 -12.10 -3.39 13.68
CA THR A 21 -13.38 -2.72 13.39
C THR A 21 -14.06 -3.25 12.13
N ARG A 22 -13.31 -3.93 11.26
CA ARG A 22 -13.74 -4.44 9.95
C ARG A 22 -14.26 -3.34 9.03
N LYS A 23 -13.62 -2.18 9.10
CA LYS A 23 -13.97 -1.01 8.29
C LYS A 23 -12.74 -0.51 7.54
N GLU A 24 -13.01 0.20 6.45
CA GLU A 24 -12.00 1.01 5.79
C GLU A 24 -11.36 1.96 6.80
N HIS A 25 -10.05 1.90 6.88
CA HIS A 25 -9.24 2.74 7.74
C HIS A 25 -8.60 3.88 6.95
N ASN A 26 -8.16 3.60 5.72
CA ASN A 26 -7.57 4.59 4.84
C ASN A 26 -7.61 4.14 3.36
N VAL A 27 -7.49 5.11 2.45
CA VAL A 27 -7.31 4.90 1.00
C VAL A 27 -6.08 5.68 0.57
N LEU A 28 -5.10 4.98 0.01
CA LEU A 28 -3.85 5.58 -0.43
C LEU A 28 -3.89 5.74 -1.94
N MET A 29 -3.87 7.01 -2.38
CA MET A 29 -3.85 7.43 -3.79
C MET A 29 -2.43 7.84 -4.16
N MET A 30 -1.54 6.85 -4.27
CA MET A 30 -0.10 7.07 -4.42
C MET A 30 0.47 6.50 -5.72
N HIS A 31 -0.37 5.83 -6.50
CA HIS A 31 -0.05 5.30 -7.81
C HIS A 31 -0.91 5.98 -8.89
N ASP A 32 -0.40 5.99 -10.12
CA ASP A 32 -1.08 6.49 -11.33
C ASP A 32 -1.27 5.34 -12.34
N GLY A 33 -1.57 4.15 -11.81
CA GLY A 33 -1.75 2.90 -12.53
C GLY A 33 -2.08 1.74 -11.61
N THR A 34 -2.49 0.61 -12.21
CA THR A 34 -2.98 -0.58 -11.50
C THR A 34 -2.00 -1.04 -10.43
N VAL A 35 -2.48 -1.19 -9.19
CA VAL A 35 -1.67 -1.73 -8.09
C VAL A 35 -1.71 -3.25 -8.14
N ASN A 36 -0.62 -3.83 -8.63
CA ASN A 36 -0.50 -5.27 -8.87
C ASN A 36 -0.02 -6.06 -7.65
N SER A 37 0.65 -5.40 -6.70
CA SER A 37 1.21 -6.07 -5.53
C SER A 37 1.09 -5.20 -4.29
N VAL A 38 0.76 -5.85 -3.17
CA VAL A 38 0.75 -5.26 -1.83
C VAL A 38 1.35 -6.25 -0.83
N ALA A 39 2.26 -5.78 0.03
CA ALA A 39 2.89 -6.62 1.04
C ALA A 39 3.27 -5.82 2.29
N PHE A 40 2.95 -6.36 3.46
CA PHE A 40 3.48 -5.82 4.73
C PHE A 40 4.88 -6.41 5.02
N THR A 41 5.77 -5.57 5.55
CA THR A 41 7.07 -6.00 6.09
C THR A 41 6.92 -6.98 7.26
N HIS A 42 8.00 -7.74 7.54
CA HIS A 42 8.07 -8.58 8.74
C HIS A 42 7.96 -7.69 9.99
N GLY A 43 6.87 -7.85 10.76
CA GLY A 43 6.53 -6.98 11.89
C GLY A 43 5.45 -5.93 11.61
N GLY A 44 5.05 -5.75 10.34
CA GLY A 44 3.94 -4.85 9.96
C GLY A 44 4.23 -3.37 10.19
N THR A 45 5.50 -2.96 10.12
CA THR A 45 5.92 -1.57 10.31
C THR A 45 5.70 -0.73 9.05
N HIS A 46 5.78 -1.35 7.89
CA HIS A 46 5.61 -0.74 6.58
C HIS A 46 4.77 -1.60 5.64
N LEU A 47 4.10 -0.93 4.71
CA LEU A 47 3.42 -1.48 3.55
C LEU A 47 4.23 -1.14 2.29
N LEU A 48 4.48 -2.15 1.46
CA LEU A 48 5.08 -2.01 0.14
C LEU A 48 4.01 -2.25 -0.91
N THR A 49 4.04 -1.43 -1.95
CA THR A 49 3.09 -1.52 -3.07
C THR A 49 3.84 -1.34 -4.39
N GLY A 50 3.41 -2.06 -5.41
CA GLY A 50 3.96 -1.97 -6.77
C GLY A 50 2.86 -1.83 -7.81
N SER A 51 3.09 -1.00 -8.82
CA SER A 51 2.09 -0.63 -9.82
C SER A 51 2.63 -0.69 -11.25
N ASP A 52 1.72 -0.81 -12.22
CA ASP A 52 1.98 -0.63 -13.66
C ASP A 52 2.47 0.78 -14.01
N ASP A 53 2.35 1.75 -13.10
CA ASP A 53 2.97 3.07 -13.25
C ASP A 53 4.52 3.04 -13.19
N GLY A 54 5.11 1.85 -13.03
CA GLY A 54 6.55 1.60 -12.98
C GLY A 54 7.16 1.84 -11.60
N SER A 55 6.36 2.21 -10.60
CA SER A 55 6.84 2.58 -9.28
C SER A 55 6.62 1.50 -8.21
N ILE A 56 7.55 1.48 -7.25
CA ILE A 56 7.35 0.85 -5.94
C ILE A 56 7.29 1.97 -4.90
N VAL A 57 6.36 1.87 -3.95
CA VAL A 57 6.19 2.83 -2.86
C VAL A 57 6.25 2.11 -1.51
N VAL A 58 6.89 2.74 -0.53
CA VAL A 58 6.92 2.31 0.87
C VAL A 58 6.16 3.32 1.70
N THR A 59 5.20 2.82 2.47
CA THR A 59 4.41 3.62 3.42
C THR A 59 4.55 3.09 4.83
N ARG A 60 4.59 4.00 5.80
CA ARG A 60 4.65 3.65 7.22
C ARG A 60 3.28 3.23 7.73
N THR A 61 3.20 2.07 8.38
CA THR A 61 1.93 1.55 8.91
C THR A 61 1.45 2.39 10.10
N GLY A 62 0.16 2.73 10.10
CA GLY A 62 -0.53 3.45 11.18
C GLY A 62 -0.74 4.93 10.90
N ASN A 63 0.24 5.64 10.34
CA ASN A 63 0.06 7.01 9.85
C ASN A 63 0.05 7.12 8.32
N TRP A 64 0.39 6.03 7.62
CA TRP A 64 0.30 5.87 6.16
C TRP A 64 1.07 6.91 5.35
N GLN A 65 2.08 7.52 5.96
CA GLN A 65 2.96 8.44 5.29
C GLN A 65 3.84 7.69 4.29
N VAL A 66 3.98 8.24 3.09
CA VAL A 66 4.95 7.75 2.10
C VAL A 66 6.36 8.09 2.60
N GLU A 67 7.18 7.05 2.77
CA GLU A 67 8.57 7.21 3.20
C GLU A 67 9.55 7.08 2.03
N LYS A 68 9.19 6.29 1.01
CA LYS A 68 10.03 6.09 -0.17
C LYS A 68 9.22 5.82 -1.42
N ILE A 69 9.69 6.36 -2.54
CA ILE A 69 9.21 6.06 -3.88
C ILE A 69 10.40 5.70 -4.75
N TRP A 70 10.31 4.59 -5.47
CA TRP A 70 11.19 4.24 -6.59
C TRP A 70 10.39 4.35 -7.88
N LYS A 71 10.48 5.49 -8.57
CA LYS A 71 9.63 5.82 -9.74
C LYS A 71 9.89 5.00 -11.02
N LYS A 72 11.01 4.28 -11.08
CA LYS A 72 11.42 3.43 -12.20
C LYS A 72 11.97 2.13 -11.66
N ALA A 73 11.20 1.50 -10.78
CA ALA A 73 11.56 0.21 -10.20
C ALA A 73 11.41 -0.91 -11.24
N HIS A 74 10.49 -0.73 -12.17
CA HIS A 74 10.22 -1.61 -13.30
C HIS A 74 10.20 -0.77 -14.58
N GLY A 75 10.59 -1.37 -15.70
CA GLY A 75 10.94 -0.71 -16.96
C GLY A 75 9.75 -0.14 -17.73
#